data_AF-A0A7C3K5G2-F1
#
_entry.id   AF-A0A7C3K5G2-F1
#
_cell.length_a   1.000
_cell.length_b   1.000
_cell.length_c   1.000
_cell.angle_alpha   90.00
_cell.angle_beta   90.00
_cell.angle_gamma   90.00
#
_symmetry.space_group_name_H-M   'P 1'
#
loop_
_entity.id
_entity.type
_entity.pdbx_description
1 polymer ?
#
loop_
_entity_poly.entity_id
_entity_poly.type
_entity_poly.pdbx_seq_one_letter_code
_entity_poly.pdbx_strand_id
1 'polypeptide(L)' 'EIFLSLCALVFLVVFTYEGGLIALRATDRSPILQLPRTLWYMILPISGAIMIGYTIRDLIRFFLGQPPN' A
#
# COMPACT_ATOMS: atom_id res chain seq x y z
N GLU A 1 5.38 20.46 -2.98
CA GLU A 1 5.72 19.13 -2.42
C GLU A 1 4.57 18.53 -1.62
N ILE A 2 4.02 19.20 -0.59
CA ILE A 2 2.89 18.71 0.21
C ILE A 2 1.68 18.22 -0.63
N PHE A 3 1.27 19.00 -1.64
CA PHE A 3 0.15 18.61 -2.51
C PHE A 3 0.41 17.28 -3.24
N LEU A 4 1.64 17.09 -3.73
CA LEU A 4 2.05 15.84 -4.39
C LEU A 4 2.03 14.68 -3.39
N SER A 5 2.55 14.89 -2.17
CA SER A 5 2.55 13.88 -1.11
C SER A 5 1.13 13.50 -0.67
N LEU A 6 0.20 14.46 -0.62
CA LEU A 6 -1.21 14.19 -0.34
C LEU A 6 -1.87 13.38 -1.46
N CYS A 7 -1.65 13.75 -2.73
CA CYS A 7 -2.14 12.98 -3.87
C CYS A 7 -1.56 11.55 -3.88
N ALA A 8 -0.26 11.41 -3.58
CA ALA A 8 0.40 10.11 -3.47
C ALA A 8 -0.17 9.27 -2.32
N LEU A 9 -0.47 9.89 -1.17
CA LEU A 9 -1.10 9.23 -0.03
C LEU A 9 -2.49 8.70 -0.40
N VAL A 10 -3.33 9.53 -1.04
CA VAL A 10 -4.67 9.13 -1.49
C VAL A 10 -4.57 7.97 -2.48
N PHE A 11 -3.68 8.07 -3.46
CA PHE A 11 -3.42 6.98 -4.41
C PHE A 11 -3.01 5.70 -3.69
N LEU A 12 -2.07 5.78 -2.73
CA LEU A 12 -1.59 4.64 -1.96
C LEU A 12 -2.71 3.97 -1.15
N VAL A 13 -3.60 4.76 -0.55
CA VAL A 13 -4.77 4.23 0.19
C VAL A 13 -5.69 3.46 -0.76
N VAL A 14 -6.03 4.03 -1.92
CA VAL A 14 -6.87 3.37 -2.93
C VAL A 14 -6.21 2.10 -3.46
N PHE A 15 -4.92 2.18 -3.80
CA PHE A 15 -4.12 1.04 -4.27
C PHE A 15 -4.10 -0.11 -3.24
N THR A 16 -3.89 0.22 -1.97
CA THR A 16 -3.84 -0.75 -0.87
C THR A 16 -5.21 -1.42 -0.69
N TYR A 17 -6.29 -0.64 -0.75
CA TYR A 17 -7.65 -1.15 -0.60
C TYR A 17 -8.06 -2.06 -1.75
N GLU A 18 -7.93 -1.59 -3.00
CA GLU A 18 -8.27 -2.38 -4.19
C GLU A 18 -7.35 -3.61 -4.33
N GLY A 19 -6.06 -3.45 -4.07
CA GLY A 19 -5.09 -4.56 -4.06
C GLY A 19 -5.43 -5.62 -3.00
N GLY A 20 -5.85 -5.19 -1.81
CA GLY A 20 -6.35 -6.08 -0.76
C GLY A 20 -7.66 -6.78 -1.14
N LEU A 21 -8.58 -6.06 -1.78
CA LEU A 21 -9.84 -6.62 -2.26
C LEU A 21 -9.60 -7.68 -3.35
N ILE A 22 -8.66 -7.45 -4.26
CA ILE A 22 -8.20 -8.44 -5.24
C ILE A 22 -7.58 -9.64 -4.54
N ALA A 23 -6.72 -9.41 -3.53
CA ALA A 23 -6.10 -10.50 -2.78
C ALA A 23 -7.13 -11.40 -2.08
N LEU A 24 -8.15 -10.80 -1.47
CA LEU A 24 -9.24 -11.53 -0.81
C LEU A 24 -10.16 -12.24 -1.81
N ARG A 25 -10.43 -11.62 -2.97
CA ARG A 25 -11.27 -12.20 -4.03
C ARG A 25 -10.53 -13.21 -4.90
N ALA A 26 -9.20 -13.27 -4.84
CA ALA A 26 -8.38 -14.27 -5.53
C ALA A 26 -8.54 -15.66 -4.89
N THR A 27 -9.73 -16.24 -5.02
CA THR A 27 -10.08 -17.61 -4.62
C THR A 27 -9.71 -18.63 -5.72
N ASP A 28 -9.35 -18.16 -6.91
CA ASP A 28 -8.90 -19.03 -8.00
C ASP A 28 -7.58 -19.72 -7.65
N ARG A 29 -7.60 -21.05 -7.66
CA ARG A 29 -6.39 -21.88 -7.49
C ARG A 29 -5.46 -21.66 -8.68
N SER A 30 -4.19 -21.35 -8.42
CA SER A 30 -3.20 -21.26 -9.50
C SER A 30 -3.03 -22.64 -10.17
N PRO A 31 -3.06 -22.74 -11.51
CA PRO A 31 -2.97 -24.04 -12.20
C PRO A 31 -1.63 -24.76 -12.01
N ILE A 32 -0.57 -24.00 -11.66
CA ILE A 32 0.82 -24.47 -11.66
C ILE A 32 1.30 -24.88 -10.25
N LEU A 33 0.83 -24.23 -9.19
CA LEU A 33 1.39 -24.42 -7.83
C LEU A 33 0.38 -24.92 -6.79
N GLN A 34 -0.92 -25.05 -7.12
CA GLN A 34 -2.02 -25.41 -6.20
C GLN A 34 -2.15 -24.54 -4.92
N LEU A 35 -1.24 -23.59 -4.70
CA LEU A 35 -1.28 -22.62 -3.63
C LEU A 35 -2.36 -21.56 -3.91
N PRO A 36 -3.06 -21.10 -2.87
CA PRO A 36 -4.05 -20.03 -2.99
C PRO A 36 -3.37 -18.76 -3.51
N ARG A 37 -3.84 -18.24 -4.65
CA ARG A 37 -3.32 -17.00 -5.27
C ARG A 37 -3.39 -15.81 -4.31
N THR A 38 -4.28 -15.87 -3.32
CA THR A 38 -4.38 -14.95 -2.19
C THR A 38 -3.02 -14.61 -1.57
N LEU A 39 -2.13 -15.59 -1.34
CA LEU A 39 -0.82 -15.34 -0.72
C LEU A 39 0.08 -14.44 -1.56
N TRP A 40 0.02 -14.60 -2.88
CA TRP A 40 0.79 -13.79 -3.81
C TRP A 40 0.25 -12.37 -3.89
N TYR A 41 -1.08 -12.21 -3.92
CA TYR A 41 -1.71 -10.90 -3.99
C TYR A 41 -1.70 -10.15 -2.65
N MET A 42 -1.55 -10.85 -1.51
CA MET A 42 -1.39 -10.24 -0.18
C MET A 42 -0.15 -9.34 -0.08
N ILE A 43 0.84 -9.50 -0.96
CA ILE A 43 1.98 -8.58 -1.02
C ILE A 43 1.55 -7.14 -1.36
N LEU A 44 0.45 -6.97 -2.12
CA LEU A 44 -0.07 -5.66 -2.51
C LEU A 44 -0.57 -4.84 -1.31
N PRO A 45 -1.52 -5.33 -0.48
CA PRO A 45 -1.95 -4.59 0.69
C PRO A 45 -0.85 -4.45 1.75
N ILE A 46 0.06 -5.43 1.90
CA ILE A 46 1.14 -5.36 2.88
C ILE A 46 2.15 -4.26 2.50
N SER A 47 2.63 -4.26 1.26
CA SER A 47 3.55 -3.21 0.78
C SER A 47 2.89 -1.83 0.78
N GLY A 48 1.63 -1.75 0.36
CA GLY A 48 0.84 -0.52 0.40
C GLY A 48 0.69 0.04 1.81
N ALA A 49 0.35 -0.81 2.80
CA ALA A 49 0.25 -0.38 4.20
C ALA A 49 1.58 0.14 4.76
N ILE A 50 2.70 -0.52 4.45
CA ILE A 50 4.03 -0.07 4.85
C ILE A 50 4.34 1.30 4.24
N MET A 51 4.12 1.46 2.93
CA MET A 51 4.36 2.72 2.22
C MET A 51 3.50 3.86 2.77
N ILE A 52 2.21 3.62 3.03
CA ILE A 52 1.31 4.60 3.68
C ILE A 52 1.90 5.04 5.03
N GLY A 53 2.36 4.10 5.85
CA GLY A 53 2.98 4.41 7.14
C GLY A 53 4.18 5.34 7.03
N TYR A 54 5.08 5.09 6.07
CA TYR A 54 6.22 5.97 5.79
C TYR A 54 5.77 7.34 5.26
N THR A 55 4.84 7.38 4.31
CA THR A 55 4.34 8.66 3.76
C THR A 55 3.67 9.51 4.84
N ILE A 56 2.89 8.92 5.75
CA ILE A 56 2.30 9.62 6.90
C ILE A 56 3.41 10.13 7.83
N ARG A 57 4.39 9.29 8.17
CA ARG A 57 5.51 9.67 9.02
C ARG A 57 6.27 10.87 8.46
N ASP A 58 6.54 10.87 7.16
CA ASP A 58 7.26 11.96 6.50
C ASP A 58 6.40 13.22 6.42
N LEU A 59 5.09 13.09 6.18
CA LEU A 59 4.15 14.22 6.27
C LEU A 59 4.18 14.85 7.68
N ILE A 60 4.10 14.03 8.73
CA ILE A 60 4.12 14.49 10.12
C ILE A 60 5.43 15.22 10.42
N ARG A 61 6.57 14.66 10.02
CA ARG A 61 7.89 15.30 10.19
C ARG A 61 7.98 16.65 9.48
N PHE A 62 7.45 16.71 8.26
CA PHE A 62 7.37 17.94 7.49
C PHE A 62 6.53 18.99 8.22
N PHE A 63 5.36 18.63 8.75
CA PHE A 63 4.52 19.55 9.53
C PHE A 63 5.15 19.96 10.86
N LEU A 64 5.98 19.11 11.47
CA LEU A 64 6.73 19.42 12.68
C LEU A 64 7.99 20.27 12.41
N GLY A 65 8.27 20.63 11.15
CA GLY A 65 9.41 21.47 10.78
C GLY A 65 10.78 20.78 10.94
N GLN A 66 10.81 19.44 10.99
CA GLN A 66 12.08 18.71 11.03
C GLN A 66 12.71 18.73 9.62
N PRO A 67 13.98 19.14 9.48
CA PRO A 67 14.66 19.11 8.19
C PRO A 67 14.80 17.66 7.69
N PRO A 68 14.74 17.43 6.37
CA PRO A 68 14.99 16.12 5.80
C PRO A 68 16.44 15.69 6.10
N ASN A 69 16.61 14.47 6.63
CA ASN A 69 17.92 13.85 6.85
C ASN A 69 18.51 13.35 5.53
#